data_AF-A0A1R3RIA8-F1
#
_entry.id   AF-A0A1R3RIA8-F1
#
_cell.length_a   1.000
_cell.length_b   1.000
_cell.length_c   1.000
_cell.angle_alpha   90.00
_cell.angle_beta   90.00
_cell.angle_gamma   90.00
#
_symmetry.space_group_name_H-M   'P 1'
#
loop_
_entity.id
_entity.type
_entity.pdbx_description
1 polymer ?
#
loop_
_entity_poly.entity_id
_entity_poly.type
_entity_poly.pdbx_seq_one_letter_code
_entity_poly.pdbx_strand_id
1 'polypeptide(L)'
;MAFPTLEGLPVELIEGIVSLLDFQDICALRLAGRTVSVKSSNVTFRTYLSSKKLQITQASLEQFVRVTQPGRLGLWLQRLILCDIVDPEAEGADTEGPDATFQATQLLAQAMENIRDRSPHGGQLSLSLQINGRNFNREASAKVFQVVMSALGSSKLPVQSFDVFADAYDHTRGNWCSLGLSELTTALSRGTADLSTSFRSCKKLCLSLGHNIRGVKLGKDTQLPLTYDEARQNTRSFCDLLNLCPTLEELHFVWEYDDFAQSDGIMEESRVLDRMATSCEFPNLKKCTWKGVRMSETALLTFFRKVPGDSQCGASYSSNPDVPLCRPLCAPSQSGCSNGPKKRNSYPNDTANDDDDDDHAAQRSVPKAALDRRAFQNMDLAEIREYIPQQTDEDTVDPYYGELLPIIEFEDGNVISTDASLAQQKRFGKTAFQIGTAGLEGCTVVTVVSKRGVYMAHYWEEESWVNPNAFTMRIINFIANRDPQQGVGPALNTALFNRRNDDTRIYIMHPRAEGTRLYTSPTYEDELAQLKSLLNEDLLPGAPTATWMYIAVPWRKRNGQWYDPIANQPWRRHAIFQYDPNAHGPGNKGWRLFYEDHYFDDTNPPPGPESANGIPDLP
;
A
#
# COMPACT_ATOMS: atom_id res chain seq x y z
N MET A 1 -39.98 -13.68 -42.13
CA MET A 1 -38.63 -13.10 -42.01
C MET A 1 -37.94 -13.82 -40.87
N ALA A 2 -36.66 -14.19 -40.99
CA ALA A 2 -35.93 -14.76 -39.87
C ALA A 2 -35.45 -13.61 -38.96
N PHE A 3 -35.75 -13.67 -37.67
CA PHE A 3 -35.19 -12.73 -36.70
C PHE A 3 -33.68 -12.98 -36.56
N PRO A 4 -32.84 -11.93 -36.45
CA PRO A 4 -31.42 -12.10 -36.24
C PRO A 4 -31.18 -12.77 -34.88
N THR A 5 -30.64 -13.98 -34.90
CA THR A 5 -30.20 -14.68 -33.68
C THR A 5 -28.79 -14.24 -33.31
N LEU A 6 -28.46 -14.28 -32.02
CA LEU A 6 -27.12 -13.92 -31.55
C LEU A 6 -26.03 -14.82 -32.16
N GLU A 7 -26.34 -16.09 -32.46
CA GLU A 7 -25.45 -16.99 -33.18
C GLU A 7 -25.16 -16.55 -34.63
N GLY A 8 -26.10 -15.86 -35.27
CA GLY A 8 -25.98 -15.35 -36.64
C GLY A 8 -25.13 -14.08 -36.78
N LEU A 9 -24.85 -13.36 -35.69
CA LEU A 9 -24.08 -12.12 -35.73
C LEU A 9 -22.61 -12.38 -36.10
N PRO A 10 -21.95 -11.51 -36.90
CA PRO A 10 -20.49 -11.54 -37.11
C PRO A 10 -19.70 -11.48 -35.79
N VAL A 11 -18.48 -11.99 -35.78
CA VAL A 11 -17.64 -12.01 -34.56
C VAL A 11 -17.31 -10.62 -34.08
N GLU A 12 -17.22 -9.65 -34.99
CA GLU A 12 -16.96 -8.23 -34.74
C GLU A 12 -18.11 -7.57 -33.98
N LEU A 13 -19.37 -7.95 -34.28
CA LEU A 13 -20.53 -7.44 -33.53
C LEU A 13 -20.67 -8.11 -32.17
N ILE A 14 -20.36 -9.40 -32.05
CA ILE A 14 -20.30 -10.08 -30.75
C ILE A 14 -19.20 -9.47 -29.88
N GLU A 15 -18.04 -9.16 -30.45
CA GLU A 15 -16.96 -8.51 -29.72
C GLU A 15 -17.34 -7.10 -29.27
N GLY A 16 -18.04 -6.33 -30.12
CA GLY A 16 -18.60 -5.03 -29.74
C GLY A 16 -19.65 -5.08 -28.63
N ILE A 17 -20.38 -6.20 -28.51
CA ILE A 17 -21.27 -6.47 -27.36
C ILE A 17 -20.41 -6.82 -26.13
N VAL A 18 -19.46 -7.74 -26.26
CA VAL A 18 -18.56 -8.18 -25.19
C VAL A 18 -17.76 -7.02 -24.59
N SER A 19 -17.36 -6.01 -25.37
CA SER A 19 -16.70 -4.80 -24.87
C SER A 19 -17.58 -3.85 -24.04
N LEU A 20 -18.89 -4.10 -23.98
CA LEU A 20 -19.86 -3.33 -23.19
C LEU A 20 -20.39 -4.12 -21.97
N LEU A 21 -19.96 -5.37 -21.79
CA LEU A 21 -20.38 -6.25 -20.70
C LEU A 21 -19.25 -6.40 -19.68
N ASP A 22 -19.61 -6.64 -18.42
CA ASP A 22 -18.65 -7.03 -17.41
C ASP A 22 -18.22 -8.51 -17.56
N PHE A 23 -17.20 -8.94 -16.82
CA PHE A 23 -16.66 -10.30 -16.92
C PHE A 23 -17.70 -11.39 -16.59
N GLN A 24 -18.63 -11.12 -15.69
CA GLN A 24 -19.65 -12.08 -15.25
C GLN A 24 -20.77 -12.23 -16.29
N ASP A 25 -21.19 -11.11 -16.89
CA ASP A 25 -22.11 -11.11 -18.04
C ASP A 25 -21.48 -11.74 -19.29
N ILE A 26 -20.19 -11.51 -19.57
CA ILE A 26 -19.51 -12.23 -20.64
C ILE A 26 -19.47 -13.74 -20.33
N CYS A 27 -19.24 -14.14 -19.07
CA CYS A 27 -19.34 -15.54 -18.66
C CYS A 27 -20.74 -16.12 -18.88
N ALA A 28 -21.81 -15.40 -18.54
CA ALA A 28 -23.19 -15.81 -18.79
C ALA A 28 -23.49 -15.92 -20.30
N LEU A 29 -23.06 -14.93 -21.10
CA LEU A 29 -23.20 -14.91 -22.56
C LEU A 29 -22.52 -16.14 -23.22
N ARG A 30 -21.36 -16.54 -22.70
CA ARG A 30 -20.63 -17.73 -23.16
C ARG A 30 -21.34 -19.05 -22.84
N LEU A 31 -22.29 -19.07 -21.90
CA LEU A 31 -23.11 -20.24 -21.58
C LEU A 31 -24.36 -20.34 -22.48
N ALA A 32 -24.77 -19.26 -23.14
CA ALA A 32 -25.98 -19.22 -23.97
C ALA A 32 -25.92 -20.11 -25.23
N GLY A 33 -24.73 -20.49 -25.71
CA GLY A 33 -24.57 -21.41 -26.83
C GLY A 33 -23.12 -21.57 -27.27
N ARG A 34 -22.76 -22.71 -27.88
CA ARG A 34 -21.38 -22.99 -28.30
C ARG A 34 -20.86 -21.97 -29.32
N THR A 35 -21.68 -21.57 -30.27
CA THR A 35 -21.33 -20.57 -31.31
C THR A 35 -21.07 -19.21 -30.69
N VAL A 36 -21.94 -18.77 -29.77
CA VAL A 36 -21.78 -17.52 -29.01
C VAL A 36 -20.52 -17.58 -28.15
N SER A 37 -20.28 -18.70 -27.45
CA SER A 37 -19.10 -18.92 -26.62
C SER A 37 -17.80 -18.75 -27.40
N VAL A 38 -17.70 -19.29 -28.62
CA VAL A 38 -16.51 -19.13 -29.48
C VAL A 38 -16.35 -17.67 -29.91
N LYS A 39 -17.42 -17.00 -30.36
CA LYS A 39 -17.37 -15.61 -30.82
C LYS A 39 -17.03 -14.63 -29.69
N SER A 40 -17.55 -14.85 -28.48
CA SER A 40 -17.25 -14.09 -27.26
C SER A 40 -15.97 -14.55 -26.53
N SER A 41 -15.19 -15.47 -27.10
CA SER A 41 -13.85 -15.87 -26.60
C SER A 41 -12.72 -15.06 -27.23
N ASN A 42 -12.98 -13.86 -27.76
CA ASN A 42 -11.99 -13.09 -28.52
C ASN A 42 -11.19 -12.12 -27.65
N VAL A 43 -10.82 -10.93 -28.15
CA VAL A 43 -9.79 -10.06 -27.56
C VAL A 43 -10.15 -9.61 -26.15
N THR A 44 -11.33 -9.03 -25.95
CA THR A 44 -11.80 -8.50 -24.66
C THR A 44 -11.93 -9.59 -23.61
N PHE A 45 -12.47 -10.76 -23.96
CA PHE A 45 -12.54 -11.84 -22.99
C PHE A 45 -11.14 -12.40 -22.62
N ARG A 46 -10.21 -12.44 -23.58
CA ARG A 46 -8.82 -12.88 -23.34
C ARG A 46 -8.05 -11.89 -22.47
N THR A 47 -8.35 -10.59 -22.48
CA THR A 47 -7.67 -9.65 -21.58
C THR A 47 -7.94 -9.96 -20.10
N TYR A 48 -9.14 -10.43 -19.73
CA TYR A 48 -9.43 -10.92 -18.37
C TYR A 48 -8.66 -12.20 -17.98
N LEU A 49 -8.08 -12.92 -18.95
CA LEU A 49 -7.29 -14.13 -18.73
C LEU A 49 -5.78 -13.90 -18.93
N SER A 50 -5.38 -12.66 -19.26
CA SER A 50 -3.97 -12.28 -19.43
C SER A 50 -3.19 -12.28 -18.11
N SER A 51 -3.87 -12.12 -16.97
CA SER A 51 -3.28 -12.14 -15.63
C SER A 51 -4.01 -13.12 -14.72
N LYS A 52 -3.27 -13.83 -13.85
CA LYS A 52 -3.84 -14.74 -12.85
C LYS A 52 -3.01 -14.75 -11.56
N LYS A 53 -3.68 -14.57 -10.41
CA LYS A 53 -3.14 -14.93 -9.09
C LYS A 53 -3.44 -16.40 -8.79
N LEU A 54 -2.44 -17.14 -8.32
CA LEU A 54 -2.47 -18.58 -8.08
C LEU A 54 -1.74 -18.90 -6.78
N GLN A 55 -2.43 -19.60 -5.86
CA GLN A 55 -1.81 -20.08 -4.63
C GLN A 55 -0.97 -21.33 -4.91
N ILE A 56 0.19 -21.48 -4.26
CA ILE A 56 1.04 -22.67 -4.37
C ILE A 56 0.50 -23.78 -3.45
N THR A 57 -0.69 -24.30 -3.79
CA THR A 57 -1.24 -25.54 -3.20
C THR A 57 -1.39 -26.60 -4.29
N GLN A 58 -1.32 -27.88 -3.91
CA GLN A 58 -1.44 -28.99 -4.87
C GLN A 58 -2.72 -28.87 -5.73
N ALA A 59 -3.87 -28.62 -5.11
CA ALA A 59 -5.15 -28.49 -5.82
C ALA A 59 -5.17 -27.31 -6.81
N SER A 60 -4.61 -26.16 -6.43
CA SER A 60 -4.48 -25.00 -7.32
C SER A 60 -3.55 -25.28 -8.50
N LEU A 61 -2.41 -25.95 -8.26
CA LEU A 61 -1.44 -26.29 -9.29
C LEU A 61 -1.95 -27.38 -10.24
N GLU A 62 -2.64 -28.42 -9.75
CA GLU A 62 -3.32 -29.41 -10.59
C GLU A 62 -4.37 -28.74 -11.49
N GLN A 63 -5.16 -27.81 -10.94
CA GLN A 63 -6.11 -27.05 -11.74
C GLN A 63 -5.41 -26.14 -12.76
N PHE A 64 -4.24 -25.58 -12.41
CA PHE A 64 -3.42 -24.79 -13.33
C PHE A 64 -2.88 -25.64 -14.50
N VAL A 65 -2.41 -26.86 -14.24
CA VAL A 65 -2.05 -27.85 -15.27
C VAL A 65 -3.25 -28.16 -16.18
N ARG A 66 -4.46 -28.30 -15.62
CA ARG A 66 -5.70 -28.58 -16.39
C ARG A 66 -6.09 -27.41 -17.31
N VAL A 67 -5.99 -26.16 -16.86
CA VAL A 67 -6.38 -24.98 -17.66
C VAL A 67 -5.30 -24.50 -18.64
N THR A 68 -4.05 -24.97 -18.49
CA THR A 68 -2.97 -24.75 -19.47
C THR A 68 -2.88 -25.85 -20.54
N GLN A 69 -3.69 -26.91 -20.46
CA GLN A 69 -3.70 -27.97 -21.48
C GLN A 69 -3.97 -27.44 -22.91
N PRO A 70 -3.60 -28.20 -23.97
CA PRO A 70 -3.79 -27.79 -25.36
C PRO A 70 -5.24 -27.39 -25.67
N GLY A 71 -5.42 -26.26 -26.35
CA GLY A 71 -6.75 -25.73 -26.69
C GLY A 71 -7.52 -25.13 -25.51
N ARG A 72 -6.92 -25.01 -24.32
CA ARG A 72 -7.50 -24.30 -23.17
C ARG A 72 -7.06 -22.84 -23.13
N LEU A 73 -7.83 -22.03 -22.42
CA LEU A 73 -7.64 -20.59 -22.36
C LEU A 73 -6.47 -20.14 -21.47
N GLY A 74 -5.95 -21.00 -20.57
CA GLY A 74 -4.79 -20.67 -19.74
C GLY A 74 -3.49 -20.49 -20.54
N LEU A 75 -3.44 -20.89 -21.81
CA LEU A 75 -2.32 -20.61 -22.71
C LEU A 75 -2.20 -19.12 -23.08
N TRP A 76 -3.26 -18.32 -22.89
CA TRP A 76 -3.28 -16.86 -23.11
C TRP A 76 -2.70 -16.05 -21.93
N LEU A 77 -2.24 -16.73 -20.87
CA LEU A 77 -1.66 -16.07 -19.71
C LEU A 77 -0.35 -15.37 -20.07
N GLN A 78 -0.24 -14.10 -19.70
CA GLN A 78 0.93 -13.24 -19.89
C GLN A 78 1.54 -12.80 -18.55
N ARG A 79 0.77 -12.79 -17.46
CA ARG A 79 1.20 -12.49 -16.10
C ARG A 79 0.70 -13.53 -15.11
N LEU A 80 1.60 -14.21 -14.40
CA LEU A 80 1.27 -15.12 -13.32
C LEU A 80 1.81 -14.56 -12.01
N ILE A 81 0.92 -14.37 -11.04
CA ILE A 81 1.25 -14.00 -9.66
C ILE A 81 1.16 -15.27 -8.83
N LEU A 82 2.27 -15.72 -8.26
CA LEU A 82 2.33 -16.91 -7.43
C LEU A 82 2.40 -16.50 -5.97
N CYS A 83 1.49 -17.02 -5.15
CA CYS A 83 1.46 -16.70 -3.73
C CYS A 83 1.39 -17.91 -2.80
N ASP A 84 1.99 -17.79 -1.62
CA ASP A 84 1.65 -18.65 -0.49
C ASP A 84 0.79 -17.88 0.53
N ILE A 85 0.11 -18.60 1.42
CA ILE A 85 -0.68 -18.02 2.52
C ILE A 85 -0.10 -18.53 3.83
N VAL A 86 0.42 -17.62 4.65
CA VAL A 86 0.89 -17.92 6.00
C VAL A 86 -0.29 -17.79 6.95
N ASP A 87 -0.88 -18.93 7.32
CA ASP A 87 -1.93 -19.00 8.34
C ASP A 87 -1.29 -18.95 9.75
N PRO A 88 -1.55 -17.90 10.56
CA PRO A 88 -0.98 -17.78 11.91
C PRO A 88 -1.59 -18.76 12.92
N GLU A 89 -2.71 -19.44 12.62
CA GLU A 89 -3.29 -20.46 13.49
C GLU A 89 -2.72 -21.86 13.22
N ALA A 90 -1.94 -22.03 12.15
CA ALA A 90 -1.32 -23.30 11.76
C ALA A 90 0.01 -23.62 12.50
N GLU A 91 0.30 -22.98 13.64
CA GLU A 91 1.40 -23.35 14.54
C GLU A 91 1.15 -24.73 15.21
N GLY A 92 1.31 -25.79 14.42
CA GLY A 92 1.00 -27.17 14.80
C GLY A 92 0.55 -28.06 13.64
N ALA A 93 0.25 -27.50 12.46
CA ALA A 93 0.15 -28.28 11.24
C ALA A 93 1.58 -28.65 10.78
N ASP A 94 1.82 -29.93 10.49
CA ASP A 94 3.13 -30.43 10.07
C ASP A 94 3.72 -29.57 8.95
N THR A 95 5.01 -29.23 9.07
CA THR A 95 5.79 -28.65 7.96
C THR A 95 5.60 -29.52 6.72
N GLU A 96 4.96 -28.99 5.68
CA GLU A 96 4.72 -29.69 4.42
C GLU A 96 6.02 -30.37 3.98
N GLY A 97 6.00 -31.71 3.94
CA GLY A 97 7.21 -32.49 3.77
C GLY A 97 7.95 -32.15 2.48
N PRO A 98 9.24 -32.51 2.35
CA PRO A 98 10.01 -32.28 1.13
C PRO A 98 9.33 -32.83 -0.14
N ASP A 99 8.50 -33.86 0.01
CA ASP A 99 7.65 -34.45 -1.03
C ASP A 99 6.60 -33.46 -1.59
N ALA A 100 5.94 -32.67 -0.75
CA ALA A 100 4.95 -31.67 -1.17
C ALA A 100 5.59 -30.52 -1.98
N THR A 101 6.77 -30.05 -1.54
CA THR A 101 7.56 -29.05 -2.28
C THR A 101 8.01 -29.58 -3.65
N PHE A 102 8.40 -30.85 -3.71
CA PHE A 102 8.76 -31.55 -4.95
C PHE A 102 7.56 -31.69 -5.90
N GLN A 103 6.41 -32.13 -5.40
CA GLN A 103 5.18 -32.25 -6.18
C GLN A 103 4.69 -30.89 -6.70
N ALA A 104 4.72 -29.85 -5.87
CA ALA A 104 4.39 -28.48 -6.29
C ALA A 104 5.31 -27.99 -7.42
N THR A 105 6.61 -28.28 -7.31
CA THR A 105 7.60 -27.97 -8.36
C THR A 105 7.28 -28.70 -9.67
N GLN A 106 6.94 -29.99 -9.62
CA GLN A 106 6.57 -30.77 -10.81
C GLN A 106 5.30 -30.26 -11.50
N LEU A 107 4.23 -29.99 -10.73
CA LEU A 107 2.98 -29.49 -11.28
C LEU A 107 3.15 -28.08 -11.90
N LEU A 108 3.92 -27.20 -11.23
CA LEU A 108 4.21 -25.88 -11.76
C LEU A 108 5.07 -25.97 -13.03
N ALA A 109 6.10 -26.82 -13.05
CA ALA A 109 6.93 -27.05 -14.24
C ALA A 109 6.09 -27.55 -15.42
N GLN A 110 5.20 -28.52 -15.20
CA GLN A 110 4.31 -29.05 -16.25
C GLN A 110 3.37 -27.98 -16.83
N ALA A 111 2.81 -27.10 -15.98
CA ALA A 111 1.99 -25.99 -16.45
C ALA A 111 2.82 -24.92 -17.21
N MET A 112 4.06 -24.68 -16.79
CA MET A 112 4.99 -23.80 -17.49
C MET A 112 5.42 -24.38 -18.85
N GLU A 113 5.67 -25.69 -18.96
CA GLU A 113 5.96 -26.37 -20.23
C GLU A 113 4.79 -26.26 -21.23
N ASN A 114 3.55 -26.43 -20.75
CA ASN A 114 2.36 -26.20 -21.57
C ASN A 114 2.34 -24.78 -22.17
N ILE A 115 2.66 -23.76 -21.38
CA ILE A 115 2.72 -22.36 -21.81
C ILE A 115 3.88 -22.14 -22.80
N ARG A 116 5.08 -22.63 -22.47
CA ARG A 116 6.29 -22.54 -23.31
C ARG A 116 6.03 -23.07 -24.72
N ASP A 117 5.44 -24.26 -24.82
CA ASP A 117 5.32 -24.98 -26.09
C ASP A 117 4.12 -24.53 -26.94
N ARG A 118 3.13 -23.85 -26.34
CA ARG A 118 1.79 -23.68 -26.96
C ARG A 118 1.14 -22.31 -26.77
N SER A 119 1.76 -21.37 -26.06
CA SER A 119 1.22 -20.01 -25.92
C SER A 119 1.23 -19.26 -27.27
N PRO A 120 0.12 -18.59 -27.65
CA PRO A 120 0.05 -17.80 -28.87
C PRO A 120 0.93 -16.53 -28.84
N HIS A 121 1.53 -16.21 -27.68
CA HIS A 121 2.41 -15.06 -27.49
C HIS A 121 3.90 -15.44 -27.44
N GLY A 122 4.27 -16.62 -27.95
CA GLY A 122 5.67 -17.06 -28.02
C GLY A 122 6.25 -17.56 -26.69
N GLY A 123 5.38 -17.95 -25.74
CA GLY A 123 5.80 -18.59 -24.49
C GLY A 123 6.48 -17.67 -23.47
N GLN A 124 6.42 -16.35 -23.65
CA GLN A 124 6.98 -15.39 -22.69
C GLN A 124 5.98 -15.08 -21.57
N LEU A 125 6.42 -15.20 -20.32
CA LEU A 125 5.60 -14.96 -19.14
C LEU A 125 6.22 -13.90 -18.22
N SER A 126 5.39 -13.02 -17.66
CA SER A 126 5.74 -12.17 -16.53
C SER A 126 5.38 -12.88 -15.21
N LEU A 127 6.34 -12.99 -14.31
CA LEU A 127 6.20 -13.67 -13.02
C LEU A 127 6.37 -12.67 -11.87
N SER A 128 5.47 -12.71 -10.89
CA SER A 128 5.60 -11.98 -9.63
C SER A 128 5.31 -12.92 -8.46
N LEU A 129 6.12 -12.83 -7.41
CA LEU A 129 6.03 -13.64 -6.20
C LEU A 129 5.44 -12.82 -5.06
N GLN A 130 4.49 -13.43 -4.34
CA GLN A 130 3.80 -12.81 -3.21
C GLN A 130 3.72 -13.79 -2.02
N ILE A 131 3.67 -13.26 -0.81
CA ILE A 131 3.23 -13.93 0.41
C ILE A 131 2.02 -13.15 0.94
N ASN A 132 0.94 -13.82 1.33
CA ASN A 132 -0.17 -13.19 2.03
C ASN A 132 -0.20 -13.70 3.48
N GLY A 133 -0.36 -12.80 4.45
CA GLY A 133 -0.41 -13.14 5.88
C GLY A 133 -0.03 -11.92 6.73
N ARG A 134 -0.30 -11.97 8.04
CA ARG A 134 0.05 -10.88 8.98
C ARG A 134 1.47 -10.98 9.55
N ASN A 135 2.10 -12.16 9.44
CA ASN A 135 3.47 -12.43 9.90
C ASN A 135 4.32 -12.90 8.72
N PHE A 136 5.00 -11.96 8.04
CA PHE A 136 5.83 -12.28 6.87
C PHE A 136 7.10 -13.04 7.28
N ASN A 137 7.02 -14.38 7.23
CA ASN A 137 8.15 -15.26 7.49
C ASN A 137 8.99 -15.43 6.21
N ARG A 138 10.29 -15.06 6.25
CA ARG A 138 11.24 -15.27 5.14
C ARG A 138 11.36 -16.74 4.70
N GLU A 139 10.98 -17.71 5.52
CA GLU A 139 10.90 -19.12 5.13
C GLU A 139 9.79 -19.40 4.11
N ALA A 140 8.65 -18.71 4.20
CA ALA A 140 7.60 -18.79 3.19
C ALA A 140 8.06 -18.15 1.87
N SER A 141 8.72 -16.98 1.95
CA SER A 141 9.37 -16.32 0.81
C SER A 141 10.39 -17.26 0.12
N ALA A 142 11.22 -17.95 0.91
CA ALA A 142 12.18 -18.94 0.42
C ALA A 142 11.50 -20.14 -0.24
N LYS A 143 10.44 -20.72 0.38
CA LYS A 143 9.67 -21.84 -0.18
C LYS A 143 9.10 -21.49 -1.57
N VAL A 144 8.41 -20.35 -1.68
CA VAL A 144 7.85 -19.86 -2.96
C VAL A 144 8.96 -19.68 -3.99
N PHE A 145 10.04 -18.99 -3.62
CA PHE A 145 11.16 -18.76 -4.52
C PHE A 145 11.82 -20.06 -5.00
N GLN A 146 12.09 -21.02 -4.11
CA GLN A 146 12.73 -22.29 -4.47
C GLN A 146 11.85 -23.16 -5.37
N VAL A 147 10.53 -23.21 -5.14
CA VAL A 147 9.58 -23.90 -6.04
C VAL A 147 9.60 -23.27 -7.43
N VAL A 148 9.55 -21.95 -7.52
CA VAL A 148 9.51 -21.24 -8.81
C VAL A 148 10.83 -21.35 -9.57
N MET A 149 11.97 -21.16 -8.91
CA MET A 149 13.28 -21.30 -9.56
C MET A 149 13.51 -22.73 -10.03
N SER A 150 13.12 -23.74 -9.24
CA SER A 150 13.23 -25.15 -9.65
C SER A 150 12.32 -25.44 -10.84
N ALA A 151 11.07 -24.96 -10.82
CA ALA A 151 10.13 -25.12 -11.93
C ALA A 151 10.56 -24.38 -13.20
N LEU A 152 11.19 -23.20 -13.09
CA LEU A 152 11.78 -22.47 -14.21
C LEU A 152 12.99 -23.17 -14.80
N GLY A 153 13.82 -23.81 -13.97
CA GLY A 153 14.93 -24.65 -14.43
C GLY A 153 14.43 -25.86 -15.22
N SER A 154 13.48 -26.63 -14.66
CA SER A 154 12.91 -27.79 -15.36
C SER A 154 12.16 -27.41 -16.63
N SER A 155 11.27 -26.42 -16.55
CA SER A 155 10.39 -26.04 -17.68
C SER A 155 11.08 -25.20 -18.74
N LYS A 156 12.19 -24.51 -18.44
CA LYS A 156 12.90 -23.62 -19.37
C LYS A 156 12.01 -22.54 -20.01
N LEU A 157 10.93 -22.16 -19.32
CA LEU A 157 9.95 -21.18 -19.78
C LEU A 157 10.59 -19.79 -19.90
N PRO A 158 10.57 -19.13 -21.07
CA PRO A 158 11.06 -17.77 -21.23
C PRO A 158 10.33 -16.78 -20.31
N VAL A 159 11.10 -16.08 -19.48
CA VAL A 159 10.61 -15.04 -18.59
C VAL A 159 10.86 -13.67 -19.23
N GLN A 160 9.85 -12.80 -19.20
CA GLN A 160 9.94 -11.42 -19.69
C GLN A 160 10.19 -10.44 -18.54
N SER A 161 9.53 -10.66 -17.42
CA SER A 161 9.64 -9.90 -16.18
C SER A 161 9.65 -10.87 -15.01
N PHE A 162 10.57 -10.71 -14.07
CA PHE A 162 10.59 -11.48 -12.83
C PHE A 162 10.63 -10.54 -11.63
N ASP A 163 9.62 -10.64 -10.77
CA ASP A 163 9.48 -9.85 -9.56
C ASP A 163 9.48 -10.78 -8.34
N VAL A 164 10.51 -10.65 -7.51
CA VAL A 164 10.71 -11.37 -6.26
C VAL A 164 10.43 -10.38 -5.13
N PHE A 165 9.15 -10.26 -4.81
CA PHE A 165 8.61 -9.47 -3.69
C PHE A 165 8.92 -7.97 -3.71
N ALA A 166 9.28 -7.34 -4.85
CA ALA A 166 9.78 -5.96 -4.88
C ALA A 166 8.88 -4.91 -5.56
N ASP A 167 8.14 -5.29 -6.60
CA ASP A 167 7.19 -4.41 -7.31
C ASP A 167 5.79 -4.51 -6.68
N ALA A 168 5.54 -5.56 -5.90
CA ALA A 168 4.24 -5.93 -5.32
C ALA A 168 4.05 -5.56 -3.83
N TYR A 169 5.06 -4.94 -3.19
CA TYR A 169 5.07 -4.63 -1.75
C TYR A 169 5.57 -3.22 -1.50
N ASP A 170 4.98 -2.50 -0.54
CA ASP A 170 5.70 -1.38 0.07
C ASP A 170 6.63 -1.87 1.17
N HIS A 171 7.93 -1.79 0.89
CA HIS A 171 8.99 -2.01 1.86
C HIS A 171 9.08 -0.88 2.89
N THR A 172 8.10 -0.83 3.79
CA THR A 172 8.16 -0.11 5.05
C THR A 172 8.83 -0.98 6.12
N ARG A 173 9.40 -0.36 7.15
CA ARG A 173 10.17 -1.07 8.18
C ARG A 173 9.24 -1.86 9.12
N GLY A 174 8.99 -3.12 8.77
CA GLY A 174 8.13 -4.06 9.51
C GLY A 174 7.55 -5.15 8.60
N ASN A 175 7.22 -4.81 7.35
CA ASN A 175 6.70 -5.73 6.34
C ASN A 175 7.84 -6.54 5.67
N TRP A 176 8.21 -7.67 6.27
CA TRP A 176 9.35 -8.50 5.85
C TRP A 176 9.11 -9.39 4.61
N CYS A 177 8.68 -8.79 3.50
CA CYS A 177 8.62 -9.45 2.20
C CYS A 177 9.96 -9.36 1.45
N SER A 178 11.00 -9.94 2.05
CA SER A 178 12.33 -10.11 1.46
C SER A 178 12.76 -11.58 1.41
N LEU A 179 13.61 -11.88 0.43
CA LEU A 179 14.30 -13.16 0.28
C LEU A 179 15.69 -13.09 0.92
N GLY A 180 16.06 -14.06 1.76
CA GLY A 180 17.44 -14.16 2.26
C GLY A 180 18.44 -14.39 1.12
N LEU A 181 19.50 -13.59 1.04
CA LEU A 181 20.43 -13.57 -0.11
C LEU A 181 20.99 -14.97 -0.48
N SER A 182 21.24 -15.82 0.52
CA SER A 182 21.72 -17.20 0.31
C SER A 182 20.76 -18.10 -0.47
N GLU A 183 19.47 -17.78 -0.54
CA GLU A 183 18.51 -18.54 -1.33
C GLU A 183 18.81 -18.46 -2.84
N LEU A 184 19.47 -17.39 -3.30
CA LEU A 184 20.03 -17.31 -4.65
C LEU A 184 21.12 -18.37 -4.87
N THR A 185 22.04 -18.53 -3.91
CA THR A 185 23.08 -19.58 -3.93
C THR A 185 22.44 -20.97 -3.95
N THR A 186 21.44 -21.21 -3.11
CA THR A 186 20.70 -22.48 -3.06
C THR A 186 19.98 -22.77 -4.38
N ALA A 187 19.37 -21.77 -5.03
CA ALA A 187 18.69 -21.95 -6.30
C ALA A 187 19.66 -22.19 -7.47
N LEU A 188 20.74 -21.41 -7.57
CA LEU A 188 21.72 -21.52 -8.66
C LEU A 188 22.59 -22.77 -8.58
N SER A 189 22.89 -23.26 -7.37
CA SER A 189 23.66 -24.51 -7.18
C SER A 189 22.97 -25.75 -7.76
N ARG A 190 21.65 -25.71 -8.00
CA ARG A 190 20.86 -26.79 -8.61
C ARG A 190 20.98 -26.87 -10.14
N GLY A 191 21.51 -25.83 -10.81
CA GLY A 191 21.75 -25.85 -12.26
C GLY A 191 21.52 -24.50 -12.94
N THR A 192 22.60 -23.75 -13.19
CA THR A 192 22.55 -22.44 -13.86
C THR A 192 22.26 -22.52 -15.36
N ALA A 193 22.67 -23.60 -16.03
CA ALA A 193 22.52 -23.76 -17.48
C ALA A 193 21.06 -23.72 -17.94
N ASP A 194 20.16 -24.39 -17.21
CA ASP A 194 18.74 -24.44 -17.58
C ASP A 194 18.04 -23.12 -17.26
N LEU A 195 18.33 -22.51 -16.11
CA LEU A 195 17.86 -21.17 -15.75
C LEU A 195 18.29 -20.10 -16.77
N SER A 196 19.48 -20.22 -17.36
CA SER A 196 19.94 -19.30 -18.42
C SER A 196 19.03 -19.28 -19.64
N THR A 197 18.28 -20.35 -19.92
CA THR A 197 17.30 -20.39 -21.01
C THR A 197 16.07 -19.55 -20.67
N SER A 198 15.56 -19.70 -19.46
CA SER A 198 14.40 -18.97 -18.94
C SER A 198 14.67 -17.47 -18.82
N PHE A 199 15.84 -17.08 -18.31
CA PHE A 199 16.18 -15.67 -18.06
C PHE A 199 16.79 -14.91 -19.25
N ARG A 200 17.17 -15.59 -20.35
CA ARG A 200 17.79 -14.97 -21.53
C ARG A 200 17.00 -13.79 -22.10
N SER A 201 15.67 -13.84 -22.04
CA SER A 201 14.74 -12.80 -22.54
C SER A 201 14.25 -11.83 -21.47
N CYS A 202 14.75 -11.93 -20.23
CA CYS A 202 14.28 -11.12 -19.12
C CYS A 202 14.66 -9.66 -19.34
N LYS A 203 13.65 -8.77 -19.31
CA LYS A 203 13.77 -7.32 -19.51
C LYS A 203 13.58 -6.54 -18.21
N LYS A 204 12.76 -7.04 -17.27
CA LYS A 204 12.54 -6.42 -15.96
C LYS A 204 12.85 -7.43 -14.87
N LEU A 205 13.73 -7.06 -13.94
CA LEU A 205 14.04 -7.86 -12.76
C LEU A 205 13.83 -7.01 -11.52
N CYS A 206 13.01 -7.50 -10.59
CA CYS A 206 12.75 -6.86 -9.31
C CYS A 206 13.09 -7.83 -8.19
N LEU A 207 13.88 -7.40 -7.21
CA LEU A 207 14.37 -8.25 -6.12
C LEU A 207 14.31 -7.48 -4.80
N SER A 208 13.56 -8.00 -3.83
CA SER A 208 13.66 -7.59 -2.42
C SER A 208 14.47 -8.64 -1.66
N LEU A 209 15.67 -8.25 -1.24
CA LEU A 209 16.61 -9.14 -0.56
C LEU A 209 16.95 -8.63 0.84
N GLY A 210 17.36 -9.54 1.72
CA GLY A 210 17.94 -9.23 3.01
C GLY A 210 18.95 -10.30 3.42
N HIS A 211 19.46 -10.20 4.65
CA HIS A 211 20.28 -11.28 5.21
C HIS A 211 19.44 -12.56 5.40
N ASN A 212 20.08 -13.73 5.36
CA ASN A 212 19.38 -14.96 5.75
C ASN A 212 19.31 -15.06 7.28
N ILE A 213 18.08 -15.15 7.79
CA ILE A 213 17.76 -15.21 9.23
C ILE A 213 17.17 -16.58 9.64
N ARG A 214 17.17 -17.57 8.73
CA ARG A 214 16.52 -18.86 8.96
C ARG A 214 17.10 -19.58 10.18
N GLY A 215 16.24 -19.90 11.14
CA GLY A 215 16.63 -20.53 12.41
C GLY A 215 17.24 -19.57 13.45
N VAL A 216 17.35 -18.27 13.15
CA VAL A 216 17.90 -17.25 14.06
C VAL A 216 16.77 -16.54 14.79
N LYS A 217 16.86 -16.44 16.12
CA LYS A 217 15.94 -15.61 16.92
C LYS A 217 16.42 -14.16 16.92
N LEU A 218 15.57 -13.26 16.44
CA LEU A 218 15.84 -11.82 16.42
C LEU A 218 15.83 -11.25 17.86
N GLY A 219 16.75 -10.32 18.13
CA GLY A 219 16.98 -9.72 19.45
C GLY A 219 18.08 -8.66 19.35
N LYS A 220 18.15 -7.76 20.35
CA LYS A 220 18.97 -6.53 20.29
C LYS A 220 20.48 -6.74 20.10
N ASP A 221 21.00 -7.93 20.41
CA ASP A 221 22.41 -8.31 20.28
C ASP A 221 22.62 -9.55 19.40
N THR A 222 21.65 -9.89 18.54
CA THR A 222 21.73 -11.11 17.71
C THR A 222 22.89 -11.01 16.70
N GLN A 223 23.86 -11.93 16.81
CA GLN A 223 24.87 -12.18 15.79
C GLN A 223 24.35 -13.22 14.80
N LEU A 224 24.37 -12.90 13.50
CA LEU A 224 24.20 -13.92 12.48
C LEU A 224 25.43 -14.82 12.42
N PRO A 225 25.28 -16.16 12.34
CA PRO A 225 26.37 -17.10 12.11
C PRO A 225 26.81 -17.11 10.64
N LEU A 226 26.96 -15.92 10.03
CA LEU A 226 27.32 -15.74 8.63
C LEU A 226 28.82 -15.44 8.51
N THR A 227 29.58 -16.38 7.94
CA THR A 227 31.01 -16.15 7.69
C THR A 227 31.23 -15.24 6.47
N TYR A 228 32.40 -14.61 6.40
CA TYR A 228 32.78 -13.78 5.25
C TYR A 228 32.83 -14.56 3.92
N ASP A 229 33.27 -15.83 3.93
CA ASP A 229 33.34 -16.62 2.70
C ASP A 229 31.94 -17.07 2.21
N GLU A 230 31.00 -17.36 3.12
CA GLU A 230 29.60 -17.62 2.78
C GLU A 230 28.92 -16.37 2.22
N ALA A 231 29.06 -15.23 2.91
CA ALA A 231 28.59 -13.92 2.44
C ALA A 231 29.11 -13.60 1.04
N ARG A 232 30.42 -13.82 0.81
CA ARG A 232 31.10 -13.61 -0.47
C ARG A 232 30.63 -14.57 -1.55
N GLN A 233 30.18 -15.77 -1.20
CA GLN A 233 29.56 -16.68 -2.14
C GLN A 233 28.13 -16.24 -2.48
N ASN A 234 27.36 -15.75 -1.51
CA ASN A 234 26.01 -15.21 -1.73
C ASN A 234 26.02 -13.96 -2.63
N THR A 235 26.95 -13.03 -2.42
CA THR A 235 27.11 -11.85 -3.31
C THR A 235 27.58 -12.22 -4.72
N ARG A 236 28.32 -13.32 -4.91
CA ARG A 236 28.63 -13.88 -6.24
C ARG A 236 27.39 -14.44 -6.92
N SER A 237 26.61 -15.25 -6.20
CA SER A 237 25.38 -15.84 -6.71
C SER A 237 24.34 -14.78 -7.13
N PHE A 238 24.30 -13.63 -6.47
CA PHE A 238 23.56 -12.46 -6.95
C PHE A 238 24.04 -11.96 -8.32
N CYS A 239 25.35 -11.81 -8.51
CA CYS A 239 25.92 -11.39 -9.80
C CYS A 239 25.69 -12.44 -10.90
N ASP A 240 25.78 -13.73 -10.55
CA ASP A 240 25.51 -14.84 -11.47
C ASP A 240 24.05 -14.80 -11.96
N LEU A 241 23.07 -14.54 -11.08
CA LEU A 241 21.66 -14.36 -11.45
C LEU A 241 21.48 -13.20 -12.43
N LEU A 242 22.10 -12.04 -12.16
CA LEU A 242 22.04 -10.87 -13.05
C LEU A 242 22.64 -11.18 -14.43
N ASN A 243 23.74 -11.93 -14.47
CA ASN A 243 24.39 -12.35 -15.70
C ASN A 243 23.57 -13.38 -16.51
N LEU A 244 22.51 -14.00 -15.94
CA LEU A 244 21.53 -14.77 -16.71
C LEU A 244 20.57 -13.89 -17.54
N CYS A 245 20.54 -12.57 -17.30
CA CYS A 245 19.60 -11.61 -17.90
C CYS A 245 20.31 -10.63 -18.88
N PRO A 246 20.88 -11.08 -20.01
CA PRO A 246 21.66 -10.21 -20.92
C PRO A 246 20.82 -9.12 -21.62
N THR A 247 19.50 -9.25 -21.64
CA THR A 247 18.56 -8.28 -22.22
C THR A 247 17.89 -7.37 -21.20
N LEU A 248 18.43 -7.28 -19.97
CA LEU A 248 17.82 -6.51 -18.89
C LEU A 248 17.75 -5.00 -19.23
N GLU A 249 16.53 -4.46 -19.21
CA GLU A 249 16.21 -3.05 -19.47
C GLU A 249 15.82 -2.29 -18.18
N GLU A 250 15.27 -2.99 -17.19
CA GLU A 250 14.85 -2.43 -15.90
C GLU A 250 15.31 -3.32 -14.73
N LEU A 251 16.00 -2.71 -13.75
CA LEU A 251 16.43 -3.37 -12.51
C LEU A 251 15.90 -2.61 -11.29
N HIS A 252 14.98 -3.23 -10.56
CA HIS A 252 14.53 -2.74 -9.25
C HIS A 252 15.17 -3.61 -8.16
N PHE A 253 15.86 -2.98 -7.22
CA PHE A 253 16.51 -3.68 -6.13
C PHE A 253 16.22 -2.99 -4.81
N VAL A 254 15.68 -3.78 -3.89
CA VAL A 254 15.39 -3.38 -2.51
C VAL A 254 16.26 -4.22 -1.58
N TRP A 255 16.88 -3.57 -0.61
CA TRP A 255 17.56 -4.23 0.48
C TRP A 255 16.88 -3.92 1.81
N GLU A 256 16.45 -4.95 2.52
CA GLU A 256 15.86 -4.86 3.85
C GLU A 256 16.94 -5.08 4.92
N TYR A 257 17.03 -4.14 5.87
CA TYR A 257 17.95 -4.21 7.01
C TYR A 257 17.23 -4.74 8.26
N ASP A 258 17.87 -5.72 8.88
CA ASP A 258 17.56 -6.18 10.23
C ASP A 258 18.61 -5.63 11.22
N ASP A 259 18.24 -5.49 12.49
CA ASP A 259 19.11 -4.95 13.55
C ASP A 259 20.11 -6.00 14.07
N PHE A 260 21.13 -6.33 13.25
CA PHE A 260 22.22 -7.24 13.62
C PHE A 260 23.51 -6.52 14.03
N ALA A 261 24.27 -7.16 14.94
CA ALA A 261 25.63 -6.74 15.26
C ALA A 261 26.54 -6.83 14.02
N GLN A 262 27.32 -5.80 13.72
CA GLN A 262 28.16 -5.76 12.51
C GLN A 262 29.26 -6.83 12.55
N SER A 263 29.35 -7.61 11.46
CA SER A 263 30.43 -8.56 11.19
C SER A 263 30.93 -8.39 9.74
N ASP A 264 32.10 -8.93 9.43
CA ASP A 264 32.65 -8.87 8.06
C ASP A 264 31.71 -9.54 7.03
N GLY A 265 31.03 -10.63 7.42
CA GLY A 265 30.03 -11.30 6.56
C GLY A 265 28.78 -10.44 6.31
N ILE A 266 28.24 -9.82 7.37
CA ILE A 266 27.12 -8.88 7.25
C ILE A 266 27.50 -7.68 6.38
N MET A 267 28.73 -7.17 6.51
CA MET A 267 29.21 -6.04 5.73
C MET A 267 29.49 -6.38 4.25
N GLU A 268 29.94 -7.59 3.95
CA GLU A 268 30.08 -8.11 2.58
C GLU A 268 28.72 -8.24 1.90
N GLU A 269 27.72 -8.87 2.54
CA GLU A 269 26.35 -8.95 1.98
C GLU A 269 25.69 -7.57 1.86
N SER A 270 25.79 -6.73 2.90
CA SER A 270 25.25 -5.36 2.88
C SER A 270 25.78 -4.51 1.73
N ARG A 271 26.96 -4.84 1.18
CA ARG A 271 27.61 -4.14 0.05
C ARG A 271 27.59 -4.97 -1.24
N VAL A 272 26.59 -5.84 -1.42
CA VAL A 272 26.42 -6.64 -2.64
C VAL A 272 26.50 -5.82 -3.94
N LEU A 273 26.07 -4.55 -3.92
CA LEU A 273 26.16 -3.64 -5.07
C LEU A 273 27.61 -3.28 -5.46
N ASP A 274 28.56 -3.32 -4.54
CA ASP A 274 29.98 -3.15 -4.86
C ASP A 274 30.50 -4.31 -5.71
N ARG A 275 30.06 -5.54 -5.39
CA ARG A 275 30.36 -6.70 -6.22
C ARG A 275 29.66 -6.63 -7.57
N MET A 276 28.39 -6.22 -7.61
CA MET A 276 27.64 -6.03 -8.85
C MET A 276 28.33 -5.04 -9.80
N ALA A 277 28.73 -3.86 -9.31
CA ALA A 277 29.40 -2.85 -10.13
C ALA A 277 30.69 -3.35 -10.78
N THR A 278 31.43 -4.22 -10.09
CA THR A 278 32.67 -4.81 -10.64
C THR A 278 32.38 -5.99 -11.58
N SER A 279 31.39 -6.83 -11.26
CA SER A 279 31.24 -8.19 -11.81
C SER A 279 30.11 -8.37 -12.83
N CYS A 280 29.21 -7.39 -12.97
CA CYS A 280 28.10 -7.40 -13.93
C CYS A 280 28.32 -6.34 -15.03
N GLU A 281 27.70 -6.57 -16.19
CA GLU A 281 27.62 -5.66 -17.32
C GLU A 281 26.14 -5.45 -17.71
N PHE A 282 25.76 -4.22 -18.05
CA PHE A 282 24.36 -3.83 -18.21
C PHE A 282 24.07 -3.14 -19.56
N PRO A 283 24.39 -3.78 -20.71
CA PRO A 283 24.44 -3.13 -22.02
C PRO A 283 23.08 -2.63 -22.54
N ASN A 284 21.96 -3.02 -21.93
CA ASN A 284 20.61 -2.66 -22.34
C ASN A 284 19.82 -1.90 -21.26
N LEU A 285 20.42 -1.64 -20.08
CA LEU A 285 19.72 -1.11 -18.91
C LEU A 285 19.34 0.36 -19.11
N LYS A 286 18.04 0.66 -18.99
CA LYS A 286 17.42 1.97 -19.19
C LYS A 286 16.92 2.59 -17.89
N LYS A 287 16.47 1.75 -16.96
CA LYS A 287 15.91 2.16 -15.67
C LYS A 287 16.52 1.34 -14.55
N CYS A 288 16.92 2.01 -13.47
CA CYS A 288 17.27 1.36 -12.21
C CYS A 288 16.55 2.03 -11.05
N THR A 289 16.22 1.26 -10.02
CA THR A 289 15.57 1.73 -8.79
C THR A 289 16.23 1.02 -7.61
N TRP A 290 16.67 1.80 -6.62
CA TRP A 290 17.43 1.30 -5.47
C TRP A 290 16.75 1.80 -4.18
N LYS A 291 16.28 0.89 -3.31
CA LYS A 291 15.66 1.23 -2.01
C LYS A 291 16.44 0.52 -0.89
N GLY A 292 16.81 1.26 0.15
CA GLY A 292 17.50 0.69 1.33
C GLY A 292 18.92 0.15 1.09
N VAL A 293 19.64 0.60 0.06
CA VAL A 293 20.94 -0.01 -0.33
C VAL A 293 22.16 0.66 0.30
N ARG A 294 23.27 -0.09 0.43
CA ARG A 294 24.63 0.44 0.69
C ARG A 294 25.53 0.13 -0.51
N MET A 295 26.29 1.12 -0.93
CA MET A 295 27.24 1.04 -2.04
C MET A 295 28.39 2.03 -1.78
N SER A 296 29.62 1.69 -2.14
CA SER A 296 30.74 2.63 -2.10
C SER A 296 30.72 3.60 -3.29
N GLU A 297 31.25 4.81 -3.09
CA GLU A 297 31.35 5.83 -4.14
C GLU A 297 32.07 5.29 -5.40
N THR A 298 33.19 4.60 -5.21
CA THR A 298 33.95 3.95 -6.29
C THR A 298 33.09 2.96 -7.09
N ALA A 299 32.28 2.15 -6.39
CA ALA A 299 31.40 1.21 -7.05
C ALA A 299 30.26 1.91 -7.81
N LEU A 300 29.63 2.93 -7.21
CA LEU A 300 28.57 3.71 -7.84
C LEU A 300 29.05 4.39 -9.13
N LEU A 301 30.23 5.02 -9.09
CA LEU A 301 30.89 5.60 -10.27
C LEU A 301 31.28 4.54 -11.30
N THR A 302 31.66 3.34 -10.87
CA THR A 302 31.98 2.22 -11.77
C THR A 302 30.72 1.69 -12.47
N PHE A 303 29.60 1.57 -11.76
CA PHE A 303 28.31 1.19 -12.32
C PHE A 303 27.84 2.18 -13.39
N PHE A 304 27.83 3.48 -13.10
CA PHE A 304 27.40 4.50 -14.07
C PHE A 304 28.30 4.59 -15.32
N ARG A 305 29.55 4.14 -15.26
CA ARG A 305 30.43 4.05 -16.44
C ARG A 305 30.11 2.86 -17.36
N LYS A 306 29.42 1.83 -16.84
CA LYS A 306 29.05 0.60 -17.58
C LYS A 306 27.63 0.65 -18.16
N VAL A 307 26.72 1.37 -17.51
CA VAL A 307 25.35 1.58 -18.01
C VAL A 307 25.37 2.47 -19.26
N PRO A 308 24.60 2.18 -20.32
CA PRO A 308 24.49 3.04 -21.49
C PRO A 308 24.06 4.46 -21.11
N GLY A 309 24.98 5.42 -21.21
CA GLY A 309 24.67 6.83 -21.08
C GLY A 309 23.75 7.27 -22.21
N ASP A 310 22.71 8.04 -21.89
CA ASP A 310 21.84 8.61 -22.92
C ASP A 310 22.67 9.52 -23.86
N SER A 311 22.56 9.27 -25.16
CA SER A 311 23.56 9.71 -26.15
C SER A 311 23.57 11.22 -26.45
N GLN A 312 22.83 12.00 -25.65
CA GLN A 312 22.86 13.46 -25.66
C GLN A 312 24.06 14.06 -24.91
N CYS A 313 24.79 13.28 -24.10
CA CYS A 313 26.07 13.69 -23.52
C CYS A 313 27.24 13.46 -24.51
N GLY A 314 27.14 14.08 -25.69
CA GLY A 314 28.16 14.03 -26.74
C GLY A 314 29.43 14.81 -26.35
N ALA A 315 30.60 14.18 -26.54
CA ALA A 315 31.88 14.68 -26.07
C ALA A 315 32.39 15.96 -26.79
N SER A 316 32.16 17.11 -26.18
CA SER A 316 33.11 18.23 -26.05
C SER A 316 32.77 18.94 -24.73
N TYR A 317 33.70 19.38 -23.89
CA TYR A 317 34.77 20.31 -24.19
C TYR A 317 36.02 20.07 -23.32
N SER A 318 37.16 20.53 -23.82
CA SER A 318 38.34 20.82 -22.99
C SER A 318 38.07 21.96 -21.98
N SER A 319 38.84 21.96 -20.88
CA SER A 319 38.98 23.04 -19.89
C SER A 319 37.81 23.39 -18.93
N ASN A 320 37.55 22.52 -17.93
CA ASN A 320 37.47 22.89 -16.50
C ASN A 320 37.47 21.60 -15.62
N PRO A 321 38.35 21.40 -14.60
CA PRO A 321 38.53 20.07 -14.00
C PRO A 321 37.60 19.67 -12.85
N ASP A 322 36.92 20.60 -12.15
CA ASP A 322 36.32 20.32 -10.82
C ASP A 322 34.78 20.36 -10.71
N VAL A 323 34.01 20.30 -11.81
CA VAL A 323 32.52 20.27 -11.75
C VAL A 323 31.90 19.36 -12.82
N PRO A 324 31.16 18.29 -12.45
CA PRO A 324 30.30 17.54 -13.36
C PRO A 324 29.04 18.36 -13.74
N LEU A 325 28.94 18.77 -15.01
CA LEU A 325 27.77 19.50 -15.53
C LEU A 325 26.61 18.56 -15.89
N CYS A 326 25.84 18.12 -14.90
CA CYS A 326 24.49 17.62 -15.13
C CYS A 326 23.55 18.81 -15.43
N ARG A 327 22.76 18.74 -16.51
CA ARG A 327 21.73 19.76 -16.79
C ARG A 327 20.65 19.73 -15.69
N PRO A 328 20.25 20.87 -15.11
CA PRO A 328 19.10 20.91 -14.24
C PRO A 328 17.82 20.71 -15.06
N LEU A 329 16.94 19.82 -14.59
CA LEU A 329 15.53 19.84 -14.97
C LEU A 329 14.91 21.18 -14.50
N CYS A 330 14.01 21.74 -15.30
CA CYS A 330 13.58 23.13 -15.15
C CYS A 330 12.94 23.42 -13.78
N ALA A 331 13.53 24.33 -13.01
CA ALA A 331 12.91 24.91 -11.82
C ALA A 331 11.91 26.02 -12.21
N PRO A 332 10.86 26.32 -11.40
CA PRO A 332 9.72 27.14 -11.83
C PRO A 332 9.95 28.65 -11.97
N SER A 333 11.19 29.14 -11.95
CA SER A 333 11.52 30.55 -11.69
C SER A 333 12.42 31.24 -12.72
N GLN A 334 12.51 30.74 -13.96
CA GLN A 334 13.19 31.46 -15.05
C GLN A 334 12.34 31.58 -16.32
N SER A 335 12.14 32.81 -16.77
CA SER A 335 11.38 33.19 -17.95
C SER A 335 12.18 32.91 -19.24
N GLY A 336 11.93 31.78 -19.91
CA GLY A 336 12.66 31.45 -21.15
C GLY A 336 12.08 30.36 -22.07
N CYS A 337 11.00 29.67 -21.71
CA CYS A 337 10.47 28.55 -22.51
C CYS A 337 9.18 28.91 -23.27
N SER A 338 9.31 29.72 -24.33
CA SER A 338 8.19 30.06 -25.22
C SER A 338 8.22 29.25 -26.52
N ASN A 339 7.46 28.16 -26.59
CA ASN A 339 7.06 27.48 -27.83
C ASN A 339 5.66 26.87 -27.66
N GLY A 340 4.61 27.56 -28.16
CA GLY A 340 3.33 26.91 -28.50
C GLY A 340 3.47 26.09 -29.79
N PRO A 341 2.44 25.36 -30.28
CA PRO A 341 1.01 25.68 -30.22
C PRO A 341 0.17 24.46 -29.72
N LYS A 342 -1.16 24.30 -29.84
CA LYS A 342 -2.23 24.91 -30.66
C LYS A 342 -3.54 25.11 -29.85
N LYS A 343 -4.42 25.97 -30.36
CA LYS A 343 -5.81 26.13 -29.90
C LYS A 343 -6.66 24.90 -30.27
N ARG A 344 -7.62 24.52 -29.41
CA ARG A 344 -8.79 23.72 -29.79
C ARG A 344 -10.03 24.61 -29.74
N ASN A 345 -10.94 24.44 -30.70
CA ASN A 345 -12.01 25.39 -30.98
C ASN A 345 -13.11 25.39 -29.92
N SER A 346 -13.65 26.57 -29.67
CA SER A 346 -14.96 26.81 -29.05
C SER A 346 -16.10 26.80 -30.09
N TYR A 347 -17.32 26.59 -29.55
CA TYR A 347 -18.65 27.07 -29.96
C TYR A 347 -19.65 26.02 -30.47
N PRO A 348 -20.97 26.23 -30.28
CA PRO A 348 -21.67 27.14 -29.35
C PRO A 348 -22.78 26.48 -28.48
N ASN A 349 -23.50 27.31 -27.76
CA ASN A 349 -24.63 27.04 -26.85
C ASN A 349 -25.99 26.88 -27.57
N ASP A 350 -27.03 26.62 -26.74
CA ASP A 350 -28.48 26.80 -26.94
C ASP A 350 -29.18 25.70 -27.78
N THR A 351 -30.34 25.15 -27.39
CA THR A 351 -31.54 25.76 -26.77
C THR A 351 -32.32 24.80 -25.87
N ALA A 352 -33.21 25.34 -25.03
CA ALA A 352 -34.31 24.59 -24.41
C ALA A 352 -35.50 24.40 -25.39
N ASN A 353 -36.33 23.38 -25.15
CA ASN A 353 -37.78 23.36 -25.41
C ASN A 353 -38.42 22.15 -24.72
N ASP A 354 -39.68 22.31 -24.36
CA ASP A 354 -40.53 21.34 -23.64
C ASP A 354 -41.21 20.31 -24.58
N ASP A 355 -42.07 19.48 -23.96
CA ASP A 355 -43.20 18.69 -24.49
C ASP A 355 -43.03 17.15 -24.55
N ASP A 356 -43.67 16.50 -23.56
CA ASP A 356 -44.51 15.28 -23.58
C ASP A 356 -44.24 14.12 -24.57
N ASP A 357 -44.00 12.90 -24.07
CA ASP A 357 -45.09 11.91 -23.82
C ASP A 357 -44.58 10.57 -23.20
N ASP A 358 -45.50 9.78 -22.65
CA ASP A 358 -45.29 8.54 -21.87
C ASP A 358 -44.62 7.35 -22.61
N ASP A 359 -43.84 6.52 -21.90
CA ASP A 359 -44.31 5.16 -21.49
C ASP A 359 -43.40 4.44 -20.45
N HIS A 360 -43.96 3.45 -19.74
CA HIS A 360 -43.44 2.92 -18.46
C HIS A 360 -42.30 1.88 -18.51
N ALA A 361 -41.30 2.01 -17.61
CA ALA A 361 -40.65 0.86 -16.94
C ALA A 361 -39.88 1.23 -15.64
N ALA A 362 -40.50 0.94 -14.49
CA ALA A 362 -39.93 0.77 -13.14
C ALA A 362 -38.47 1.23 -12.86
N GLN A 363 -38.25 2.53 -12.63
CA GLN A 363 -37.07 3.00 -11.88
C GLN A 363 -37.35 3.02 -10.38
N ARG A 364 -36.45 2.45 -9.57
CA ARG A 364 -36.45 2.61 -8.11
C ARG A 364 -36.28 4.09 -7.78
N SER A 365 -37.27 4.68 -7.13
CA SER A 365 -37.19 6.03 -6.60
C SER A 365 -36.13 6.11 -5.51
N VAL A 366 -34.99 6.74 -5.81
CA VAL A 366 -34.10 7.27 -4.77
C VAL A 366 -34.93 8.27 -3.95
N PRO A 367 -34.99 8.17 -2.61
CA PRO A 367 -35.72 9.14 -1.81
C PRO A 367 -35.18 10.53 -2.09
N LYS A 368 -36.08 11.42 -2.52
CA LYS A 368 -35.78 12.84 -2.70
C LYS A 368 -35.58 13.41 -1.30
N ALA A 369 -34.35 13.35 -0.80
CA ALA A 369 -33.99 13.83 0.53
C ALA A 369 -34.55 15.25 0.69
N ALA A 370 -35.42 15.42 1.68
CA ALA A 370 -36.08 16.69 1.91
C ALA A 370 -35.00 17.75 2.16
N LEU A 371 -35.25 18.98 1.68
CA LEU A 371 -34.41 20.16 1.94
C LEU A 371 -34.59 20.66 3.38
N ASP A 372 -34.70 19.72 4.33
CA ASP A 372 -34.71 20.00 5.75
C ASP A 372 -33.32 20.47 6.20
N ARG A 373 -33.31 21.14 7.35
CA ARG A 373 -32.29 22.14 7.69
C ARG A 373 -30.88 21.55 7.70
N ARG A 374 -29.98 22.11 6.88
CA ARG A 374 -28.50 21.90 6.90
C ARG A 374 -27.81 22.40 8.17
N ALA A 375 -28.57 22.70 9.22
CA ALA A 375 -28.01 23.17 10.48
C ALA A 375 -27.69 21.96 11.35
N PHE A 376 -26.56 22.00 12.05
CA PHE A 376 -26.25 21.05 13.09
C PHE A 376 -27.40 21.07 14.11
N GLN A 377 -27.95 19.89 14.37
CA GLN A 377 -28.91 19.69 15.43
C GLN A 377 -28.12 19.34 16.69
N ASN A 378 -28.56 19.85 17.84
CA ASN A 378 -28.04 19.38 19.12
C ASN A 378 -28.44 17.92 19.24
N MET A 379 -27.45 17.04 19.40
CA MET A 379 -27.67 15.61 19.59
C MET A 379 -27.59 15.28 21.07
N ASP A 380 -28.51 14.47 21.58
CA ASP A 380 -28.39 13.91 22.92
C ASP A 380 -27.42 12.72 22.97
N LEU A 381 -27.14 12.23 24.17
CA LEU A 381 -26.17 11.15 24.39
C LEU A 381 -26.57 9.83 23.73
N ALA A 382 -27.86 9.55 23.57
CA ALA A 382 -28.34 8.36 22.87
C ALA A 382 -28.19 8.53 21.35
N GLU A 383 -28.56 9.69 20.82
CA GLU A 383 -28.41 10.02 19.40
C GLU A 383 -26.93 9.98 18.96
N ILE A 384 -26.00 10.49 19.77
CA ILE A 384 -24.55 10.42 19.52
C ILE A 384 -24.08 8.96 19.45
N ARG A 385 -24.52 8.12 20.40
CA ARG A 385 -24.13 6.70 20.50
C ARG A 385 -24.70 5.83 19.36
N GLU A 386 -25.82 6.23 18.78
CA GLU A 386 -26.39 5.61 17.57
C GLU A 386 -25.72 6.12 16.29
N TYR A 387 -25.40 7.41 16.21
CA TYR A 387 -24.86 8.07 15.02
C TYR A 387 -23.42 7.68 14.69
N ILE A 388 -22.52 7.71 15.68
CA ILE A 388 -21.08 7.57 15.46
C ILE A 388 -20.67 6.30 14.71
N PRO A 389 -21.14 5.08 15.07
CA PRO A 389 -20.73 3.86 14.38
C PRO A 389 -21.10 3.84 12.89
N GLN A 390 -22.17 4.54 12.51
CA GLN A 390 -22.65 4.60 11.12
C GLN A 390 -21.75 5.46 10.22
N GLN A 391 -20.93 6.33 10.79
CA GLN A 391 -20.09 7.29 10.06
C GLN A 391 -18.69 6.75 9.72
N THR A 392 -18.33 5.60 10.28
CA THR A 392 -17.06 4.88 10.06
C THR A 392 -17.27 3.46 9.55
N ASP A 393 -18.51 3.08 9.24
CA ASP A 393 -18.83 1.86 8.51
C ASP A 393 -18.39 2.04 7.05
N GLU A 394 -17.51 1.16 6.56
CA GLU A 394 -16.91 1.24 5.22
C GLU A 394 -17.96 1.14 4.10
N ASP A 395 -19.09 0.47 4.35
CA ASP A 395 -20.21 0.35 3.41
C ASP A 395 -21.15 1.60 3.45
N THR A 396 -20.95 2.53 4.39
CA THR A 396 -21.84 3.69 4.60
C THR A 396 -21.18 5.02 4.22
N VAL A 397 -21.54 5.54 3.04
CA VAL A 397 -21.22 6.91 2.64
C VAL A 397 -22.25 7.88 3.20
N ASP A 398 -21.84 8.81 4.06
CA ASP A 398 -22.75 9.85 4.57
C ASP A 398 -23.20 10.77 3.41
N PRO A 399 -24.51 10.96 3.21
CA PRO A 399 -25.03 11.70 2.05
C PRO A 399 -24.76 13.22 2.09
N TYR A 400 -24.31 13.75 3.23
CA TYR A 400 -24.02 15.18 3.43
C TYR A 400 -22.53 15.48 3.47
N TYR A 401 -21.74 14.68 4.21
CA TYR A 401 -20.30 14.86 4.33
C TYR A 401 -19.48 14.09 3.28
N GLY A 402 -20.10 13.13 2.61
CA GLY A 402 -19.44 12.23 1.65
C GLY A 402 -18.61 11.15 2.35
N GLU A 403 -17.73 10.54 1.57
CA GLU A 403 -16.77 9.52 2.03
C GLU A 403 -15.96 10.04 3.23
N LEU A 404 -15.79 9.18 4.24
CA LEU A 404 -14.91 9.47 5.36
C LEU A 404 -13.48 9.59 4.87
N LEU A 405 -12.84 10.74 5.07
CA LEU A 405 -11.42 10.89 4.81
C LEU A 405 -10.67 10.18 5.93
N PRO A 406 -10.04 9.01 5.68
CA PRO A 406 -9.55 8.21 6.76
C PRO A 406 -8.23 8.79 7.28
N ILE A 407 -8.02 8.64 8.59
CA ILE A 407 -6.70 8.78 9.24
C ILE A 407 -6.10 7.41 9.61
N ILE A 408 -6.56 6.38 8.91
CA ILE A 408 -5.91 5.08 8.76
C ILE A 408 -5.73 4.86 7.25
N GLU A 409 -4.61 4.30 6.83
CA GLU A 409 -4.40 3.90 5.43
C GLU A 409 -4.54 2.38 5.36
N PHE A 410 -5.61 1.91 4.72
CA PHE A 410 -5.74 0.52 4.32
C PHE A 410 -5.17 0.39 2.89
N GLU A 411 -4.29 -0.58 2.65
CA GLU A 411 -3.81 -0.83 1.28
C GLU A 411 -4.96 -1.34 0.39
N ASP A 412 -5.10 -0.76 -0.82
CA ASP A 412 -6.14 -1.14 -1.80
C ASP A 412 -6.22 -2.67 -2.01
N GLY A 413 -7.25 -3.29 -1.43
CA GLY A 413 -7.51 -4.73 -1.54
C GLY A 413 -6.98 -5.62 -0.41
N ASN A 414 -6.42 -5.07 0.68
CA ASN A 414 -6.00 -5.81 1.88
C ASN A 414 -6.56 -5.22 3.18
N VAL A 415 -7.00 -6.08 4.09
CA VAL A 415 -7.52 -5.72 5.44
C VAL A 415 -6.36 -5.49 6.44
N ILE A 416 -5.34 -4.72 6.03
CA ILE A 416 -4.16 -4.40 6.83
C ILE A 416 -3.92 -2.90 6.72
N SER A 417 -3.94 -2.23 7.87
CA SER A 417 -3.51 -0.84 7.99
C SER A 417 -2.01 -0.75 7.73
N THR A 418 -1.53 0.30 7.08
CA THR A 418 -0.12 0.66 7.22
C THR A 418 0.11 1.14 8.65
N ASP A 419 1.16 0.64 9.33
CA ASP A 419 1.49 1.05 10.71
C ASP A 419 2.06 2.49 10.76
N ALA A 420 1.78 3.32 9.77
CA ALA A 420 2.26 4.68 9.66
C ALA A 420 1.36 5.65 10.42
N SER A 421 1.96 6.64 11.07
CA SER A 421 1.21 7.78 11.58
C SER A 421 0.63 8.57 10.41
N LEU A 422 -0.68 8.76 10.38
CA LEU A 422 -1.38 9.39 9.26
C LEU A 422 -2.01 10.71 9.70
N ALA A 423 -1.79 11.76 8.90
CA ALA A 423 -2.39 13.07 9.10
C ALA A 423 -3.24 13.52 7.90
N GLN A 424 -4.39 14.13 8.17
CA GLN A 424 -5.19 14.86 7.19
C GLN A 424 -5.24 16.33 7.60
N GLN A 425 -5.05 17.23 6.64
CA GLN A 425 -5.19 18.68 6.88
C GLN A 425 -6.02 19.32 5.78
N LYS A 426 -7.18 19.86 6.14
CA LYS A 426 -8.09 20.53 5.19
C LYS A 426 -8.44 21.94 5.63
N ARG A 427 -8.37 22.85 4.66
CA ARG A 427 -8.83 24.22 4.79
C ARG A 427 -10.34 24.28 4.60
N PHE A 428 -11.05 24.98 5.47
CA PHE A 428 -12.49 25.15 5.39
C PHE A 428 -12.89 25.88 4.10
N GLY A 429 -13.79 25.25 3.34
CA GLY A 429 -14.20 25.67 2.00
C GLY A 429 -15.72 25.77 1.86
N LYS A 430 -16.22 25.59 0.64
CA LYS A 430 -17.65 25.61 0.28
C LYS A 430 -18.30 24.21 0.24
N THR A 431 -17.55 23.17 0.58
CA THR A 431 -17.99 21.78 0.58
C THR A 431 -17.92 21.27 2.01
N ALA A 432 -18.95 20.54 2.45
CA ALA A 432 -18.88 19.77 3.68
C ALA A 432 -17.88 18.62 3.51
N PHE A 433 -17.30 18.16 4.61
CA PHE A 433 -16.45 16.96 4.63
C PHE A 433 -16.35 16.42 6.05
N GLN A 434 -15.91 15.17 6.15
CA GLN A 434 -15.56 14.54 7.42
C GLN A 434 -14.19 13.84 7.36
N ILE A 435 -13.51 13.78 8.50
CA ILE A 435 -12.24 13.10 8.71
C ILE A 435 -12.41 12.21 9.93
N GLY A 436 -11.93 10.96 9.92
CA GLY A 436 -12.05 10.14 11.12
C GLY A 436 -11.46 8.74 11.03
N THR A 437 -11.68 8.01 12.11
CA THR A 437 -11.20 6.64 12.33
C THR A 437 -12.06 5.92 13.37
N ALA A 438 -12.07 4.60 13.28
CA ALA A 438 -12.57 3.68 14.30
C ALA A 438 -11.42 2.78 14.80
N GLY A 439 -11.70 1.83 15.70
CA GLY A 439 -10.73 0.80 16.11
C GLY A 439 -9.58 1.28 16.99
N LEU A 440 -9.68 2.45 17.62
CA LEU A 440 -8.70 2.99 18.58
C LEU A 440 -8.57 2.09 19.83
N GLU A 441 -7.55 1.23 19.89
CA GLU A 441 -7.34 0.31 21.02
C GLU A 441 -6.30 0.80 22.03
N GLY A 442 -5.17 1.36 21.58
CA GLY A 442 -4.28 2.22 22.37
C GLY A 442 -3.75 3.46 21.62
N CYS A 443 -4.25 3.71 20.42
CA CYS A 443 -3.77 4.79 19.56
C CYS A 443 -4.14 6.19 20.09
N THR A 444 -3.39 7.19 19.67
CA THR A 444 -3.68 8.60 20.00
C THR A 444 -4.16 9.35 18.77
N VAL A 445 -5.20 10.16 18.91
CA VAL A 445 -5.68 11.08 17.87
C VAL A 445 -5.49 12.52 18.32
N VAL A 446 -4.85 13.34 17.47
CA VAL A 446 -4.65 14.77 17.67
C VAL A 446 -5.49 15.53 16.65
N THR A 447 -6.43 16.33 17.12
CA THR A 447 -7.20 17.26 16.29
C THR A 447 -6.85 18.69 16.68
N VAL A 448 -6.32 19.46 15.73
CA VAL A 448 -6.11 20.91 15.83
C VAL A 448 -7.11 21.57 14.88
N VAL A 449 -7.96 22.43 15.39
CA VAL A 449 -9.00 23.10 14.60
C VAL A 449 -8.96 24.61 14.79
N SER A 450 -9.26 25.35 13.73
CA SER A 450 -9.49 26.79 13.76
C SER A 450 -10.67 27.16 12.87
N LYS A 451 -11.10 28.43 12.91
CA LYS A 451 -12.05 29.02 11.94
C LYS A 451 -11.57 28.99 10.48
N ARG A 452 -10.38 28.48 10.17
CA ARG A 452 -9.82 28.39 8.81
C ARG A 452 -9.57 26.96 8.32
N GLY A 453 -9.51 25.97 9.19
CA GLY A 453 -9.22 24.59 8.80
C GLY A 453 -9.11 23.65 9.99
N VAL A 454 -8.83 22.39 9.66
CA VAL A 454 -8.55 21.32 10.60
C VAL A 454 -7.28 20.59 10.18
N TYR A 455 -6.51 20.16 11.18
CA TYR A 455 -5.49 19.13 11.10
C TYR A 455 -5.95 18.02 12.04
N MET A 456 -6.04 16.79 11.55
CA MET A 456 -6.42 15.64 12.36
C MET A 456 -5.48 14.48 12.01
N ALA A 457 -4.86 13.89 13.01
CA ALA A 457 -3.84 12.87 12.83
C ALA A 457 -3.97 11.76 13.86
N HIS A 458 -3.55 10.56 13.47
CA HIS A 458 -3.66 9.32 14.22
C HIS A 458 -2.29 8.65 14.36
N TYR A 459 -1.99 8.19 15.57
CA TYR A 459 -0.68 7.66 15.96
C TYR A 459 -0.84 6.31 16.66
N TRP A 460 -0.44 5.25 15.95
CA TRP A 460 -0.49 3.86 16.40
C TRP A 460 0.29 3.59 17.69
N GLU A 461 -0.22 2.70 18.54
CA GLU A 461 0.28 2.41 19.88
C GLU A 461 1.73 1.86 19.93
N GLU A 462 1.94 0.60 19.55
CA GLU A 462 3.21 -0.11 19.76
C GLU A 462 4.35 0.55 18.96
N GLU A 463 4.05 1.06 17.76
CA GLU A 463 5.03 1.53 16.79
C GLU A 463 5.36 3.02 16.96
N SER A 464 4.50 3.80 17.63
CA SER A 464 4.75 5.24 17.84
C SER A 464 5.04 5.60 19.29
N TRP A 465 4.51 4.89 20.28
CA TRP A 465 4.61 5.31 21.69
C TRP A 465 5.59 4.48 22.54
N VAL A 466 5.85 3.21 22.19
CA VAL A 466 6.72 2.33 23.02
C VAL A 466 8.22 2.58 22.80
N ASN A 467 8.61 3.19 21.68
CA ASN A 467 10.00 3.45 21.33
C ASN A 467 10.28 4.96 21.24
N PRO A 468 11.11 5.55 22.11
CA PRO A 468 11.37 7.01 22.12
C PRO A 468 11.90 7.58 20.80
N ASN A 469 12.65 6.81 20.02
CA ASN A 469 13.10 7.23 18.69
C ASN A 469 11.94 7.23 17.69
N ALA A 470 11.06 6.24 17.78
CA ALA A 470 9.87 6.18 16.93
C ALA A 470 8.88 7.29 17.29
N PHE A 471 8.63 7.54 18.58
CA PHE A 471 7.89 8.68 19.09
C PHE A 471 8.41 10.01 18.53
N THR A 472 9.74 10.20 18.62
CA THR A 472 10.38 11.42 18.11
C THR A 472 10.16 11.57 16.60
N MET A 473 10.37 10.53 15.79
CA MET A 473 10.23 10.62 14.33
C MET A 473 8.78 10.69 13.84
N ARG A 474 7.89 9.89 14.44
CA ARG A 474 6.53 9.64 13.95
C ARG A 474 5.48 10.60 14.51
N ILE A 475 5.72 11.15 15.69
CA ILE A 475 4.83 12.12 16.33
C ILE A 475 5.50 13.50 16.34
N ILE A 476 6.58 13.68 17.11
CA ILE A 476 7.14 15.01 17.37
C ILE A 476 7.65 15.69 16.09
N ASN A 477 8.52 15.02 15.36
CA ASN A 477 9.10 15.54 14.13
C ASN A 477 8.10 15.61 12.98
N PHE A 478 7.20 14.63 12.87
CA PHE A 478 6.17 14.60 11.82
C PHE A 478 5.14 15.73 11.97
N ILE A 479 4.64 16.00 13.19
CA ILE A 479 3.77 17.16 13.44
C ILE A 479 4.52 18.45 13.12
N ALA A 480 5.77 18.57 13.57
CA ALA A 480 6.57 19.80 13.50
C ALA A 480 7.26 20.05 12.14
N ASN A 481 7.14 19.13 11.18
CA ASN A 481 7.88 19.12 9.91
C ASN A 481 9.42 19.21 10.11
N ARG A 482 9.97 18.37 10.98
CA ARG A 482 11.40 18.29 11.32
C ARG A 482 12.00 16.98 10.80
N ASP A 483 13.28 16.98 10.45
CA ASP A 483 13.96 15.76 10.00
C ASP A 483 14.73 15.07 11.15
N PRO A 484 14.74 13.72 11.21
CA PRO A 484 13.96 12.79 10.40
C PRO A 484 12.50 12.69 10.89
N GLN A 485 11.54 12.72 9.96
CA GLN A 485 10.12 12.45 10.21
C GLN A 485 9.66 11.19 9.48
N GLN A 486 8.64 10.50 10.02
CA GLN A 486 8.00 9.34 9.41
C GLN A 486 6.48 9.41 9.58
N GLY A 487 5.74 9.58 8.50
CA GLY A 487 4.28 9.57 8.51
C GLY A 487 3.70 9.79 7.10
N VAL A 488 2.40 9.56 6.95
CA VAL A 488 1.64 9.73 5.71
C VAL A 488 0.75 10.96 5.81
N GLY A 489 0.75 11.79 4.75
CA GLY A 489 0.05 13.08 4.73
C GLY A 489 0.92 14.26 5.21
N PRO A 490 0.32 15.46 5.36
CA PRO A 490 1.06 16.67 5.67
C PRO A 490 1.37 16.82 7.17
N ALA A 491 2.51 17.43 7.48
CA ALA A 491 2.79 18.01 8.80
C ALA A 491 1.83 19.18 9.13
N LEU A 492 1.80 19.59 10.41
CA LEU A 492 0.92 20.66 10.89
C LEU A 492 1.35 22.03 10.33
N ASN A 493 0.55 22.60 9.44
CA ASN A 493 0.79 23.94 8.91
C ASN A 493 0.23 25.00 9.86
N THR A 494 1.05 25.40 10.84
CA THR A 494 0.69 26.40 11.87
C THR A 494 0.16 27.73 11.29
N ALA A 495 0.49 28.07 10.04
CA ALA A 495 -0.06 29.25 9.35
C ALA A 495 -1.59 29.18 9.11
N LEU A 496 -2.24 28.03 9.31
CA LEU A 496 -3.71 27.86 9.34
C LEU A 496 -4.35 28.04 10.73
N PHE A 497 -3.54 28.14 11.80
CA PHE A 497 -3.99 28.05 13.19
C PHE A 497 -3.40 29.13 14.12
N ASN A 498 -2.60 30.08 13.62
CA ASN A 498 -1.83 31.02 14.44
C ASN A 498 -2.32 32.49 14.41
N ARG A 499 -3.50 32.81 13.86
CA ARG A 499 -4.01 34.19 13.90
C ARG A 499 -4.82 34.43 15.16
N ARG A 500 -4.72 35.64 15.72
CA ARG A 500 -5.43 36.08 16.94
C ARG A 500 -6.94 35.77 16.99
N ASN A 501 -7.61 35.76 15.84
CA ASN A 501 -9.07 35.56 15.73
C ASN A 501 -9.45 34.17 15.20
N ASP A 502 -8.48 33.24 15.09
CA ASP A 502 -8.71 31.90 14.55
C ASP A 502 -9.56 31.02 15.46
N ASP A 503 -9.63 31.31 16.77
CA ASP A 503 -10.27 30.43 17.77
C ASP A 503 -9.72 29.00 17.64
N THR A 504 -8.39 28.92 17.70
CA THR A 504 -7.65 27.68 17.57
C THR A 504 -7.79 26.85 18.84
N ARG A 505 -8.16 25.59 18.67
CA ARG A 505 -8.37 24.64 19.77
C ARG A 505 -7.67 23.33 19.45
N ILE A 506 -7.14 22.68 20.48
CA ILE A 506 -6.44 21.40 20.40
C ILE A 506 -7.25 20.37 21.19
N TYR A 507 -7.51 19.22 20.58
CA TYR A 507 -8.23 18.11 21.19
C TYR A 507 -7.40 16.84 21.02
N ILE A 508 -6.99 16.22 22.12
CA ILE A 508 -6.21 14.98 22.11
C ILE A 508 -7.10 13.85 22.65
N MET A 509 -7.33 12.80 21.87
CA MET A 509 -7.88 11.53 22.36
C MET A 509 -6.71 10.58 22.59
N HIS A 510 -6.54 10.12 23.83
CA HIS A 510 -5.36 9.38 24.28
C HIS A 510 -5.82 8.19 25.14
N PRO A 511 -5.14 7.04 25.12
CA PRO A 511 -5.52 5.92 25.98
C PRO A 511 -5.32 6.25 27.46
N ARG A 512 -6.30 5.88 28.28
CA ARG A 512 -6.19 5.85 29.75
C ARG A 512 -5.37 4.62 30.17
N ALA A 513 -4.48 4.79 31.15
CA ALA A 513 -3.68 3.70 31.69
C ALA A 513 -4.55 2.51 32.15
N GLU A 514 -4.07 1.28 31.95
CA GLU A 514 -4.86 0.10 32.31
C GLU A 514 -5.10 0.02 33.83
N GLY A 515 -6.33 -0.36 34.21
CA GLY A 515 -6.69 -0.65 35.61
C GLY A 515 -6.98 0.57 36.50
N THR A 516 -6.70 1.79 36.05
CA THR A 516 -7.08 3.01 36.79
C THR A 516 -8.47 3.52 36.41
N ARG A 517 -9.14 4.15 37.39
CA ARG A 517 -10.43 4.85 37.21
C ARG A 517 -10.27 6.36 37.05
N LEU A 518 -9.04 6.88 37.11
CA LEU A 518 -8.75 8.30 36.99
C LEU A 518 -8.75 8.70 35.51
N TYR A 519 -9.69 9.56 35.12
CA TYR A 519 -9.79 10.12 33.78
C TYR A 519 -8.65 11.09 33.40
N THR A 520 -7.69 11.28 34.30
CA THR A 520 -6.48 12.11 34.10
C THR A 520 -5.20 11.27 34.00
N SER A 521 -5.28 9.94 33.99
CA SER A 521 -4.11 9.04 33.94
C SER A 521 -3.88 8.51 32.52
N PRO A 522 -2.93 9.06 31.75
CA PRO A 522 -2.58 8.57 30.42
C PRO A 522 -1.78 7.25 30.48
N THR A 523 -1.84 6.43 29.43
CA THR A 523 -0.96 5.26 29.28
C THR A 523 0.51 5.65 29.03
N TYR A 524 0.72 6.72 28.25
CA TYR A 524 2.04 7.23 27.86
C TYR A 524 2.25 8.64 28.46
N GLU A 525 2.65 8.71 29.73
CA GLU A 525 2.66 9.98 30.50
C GLU A 525 3.71 10.98 30.01
N ASP A 526 4.97 10.55 29.90
CA ASP A 526 6.10 11.40 29.49
C ASP A 526 5.99 11.81 28.00
N GLU A 527 5.55 10.91 27.15
CA GLU A 527 5.31 11.16 25.72
C GLU A 527 4.15 12.13 25.51
N LEU A 528 3.04 11.97 26.25
CA LEU A 528 1.91 12.90 26.17
C LEU A 528 2.29 14.30 26.67
N ALA A 529 3.12 14.40 27.70
CA ALA A 529 3.65 15.68 28.17
C ALA A 529 4.48 16.37 27.09
N GLN A 530 5.36 15.63 26.39
CA GLN A 530 6.15 16.13 25.27
C GLN A 530 5.27 16.56 24.08
N LEU A 531 4.26 15.78 23.71
CA LEU A 531 3.29 16.14 22.67
C LEU A 531 2.52 17.42 23.04
N LYS A 532 2.09 17.56 24.29
CA LYS A 532 1.41 18.76 24.78
C LYS A 532 2.31 20.00 24.75
N SER A 533 3.58 19.88 25.14
CA SER A 533 4.57 20.96 25.04
C SER A 533 4.80 21.37 23.58
N LEU A 534 5.01 20.40 22.67
CA LEU A 534 5.16 20.69 21.24
C LEU A 534 3.97 21.48 20.69
N LEU A 535 2.74 21.06 21.01
CA LEU A 535 1.55 21.72 20.51
C LEU A 535 1.32 23.09 21.17
N ASN A 536 1.45 23.22 22.50
CA ASN A 536 1.02 24.40 23.27
C ASN A 536 2.10 25.42 23.61
N GLU A 537 3.38 25.10 23.39
CA GLU A 537 4.51 25.98 23.74
C GLU A 537 5.33 26.35 22.49
N ASP A 538 5.56 25.38 21.61
CA ASP A 538 6.38 25.51 20.39
C ASP A 538 5.54 25.92 19.16
N LEU A 539 4.56 25.10 18.77
CA LEU A 539 3.82 25.28 17.51
C LEU A 539 2.64 26.26 17.58
N LEU A 540 1.83 26.19 18.65
CA LEU A 540 0.60 26.98 18.84
C LEU A 540 0.53 27.54 20.27
N PRO A 541 1.43 28.49 20.63
CA PRO A 541 1.60 28.97 21.99
C PRO A 541 0.30 29.47 22.63
N GLY A 542 -0.12 28.80 23.71
CA GLY A 542 -1.30 29.16 24.51
C GLY A 542 -2.66 28.83 23.88
N ALA A 543 -2.73 27.93 22.89
CA ALA A 543 -3.99 27.46 22.35
C ALA A 543 -4.79 26.62 23.38
N PRO A 544 -6.09 26.88 23.60
CA PRO A 544 -6.93 26.05 24.47
C PRO A 544 -6.89 24.56 24.09
N THR A 545 -6.56 23.71 25.08
CA THR A 545 -6.39 22.25 24.91
C THR A 545 -7.37 21.47 25.77
N ALA A 546 -8.01 20.46 25.19
CA ALA A 546 -8.68 19.38 25.92
C ALA A 546 -7.99 18.03 25.66
N THR A 547 -8.00 17.14 26.66
CA THR A 547 -7.60 15.74 26.49
C THR A 547 -8.73 14.82 26.95
N TRP A 548 -9.11 13.87 26.11
CA TRP A 548 -9.99 12.76 26.44
C TRP A 548 -9.15 11.50 26.67
N MET A 549 -9.12 11.01 27.91
CA MET A 549 -8.45 9.76 28.26
C MET A 549 -9.43 8.60 28.08
N TYR A 550 -9.60 8.11 26.86
CA TYR A 550 -10.58 7.06 26.57
C TYR A 550 -10.15 5.71 27.20
N ILE A 551 -11.10 4.82 27.44
CA ILE A 551 -10.79 3.51 28.03
C ILE A 551 -10.24 2.60 26.92
N ALA A 552 -8.90 2.44 26.91
CA ALA A 552 -8.23 1.46 26.08
C ALA A 552 -8.71 0.05 26.46
N VAL A 553 -9.42 -0.61 25.54
CA VAL A 553 -9.88 -1.99 25.69
C VAL A 553 -9.41 -2.77 24.47
N PRO A 554 -8.27 -3.48 24.55
CA PRO A 554 -7.83 -4.34 23.46
C PRO A 554 -8.72 -5.58 23.36
N TRP A 555 -8.72 -6.25 22.20
CA TRP A 555 -9.28 -7.60 22.07
C TRP A 555 -8.70 -8.54 23.13
N ARG A 556 -9.54 -9.42 23.70
CA ARG A 556 -9.10 -10.39 24.72
C ARG A 556 -9.30 -11.82 24.25
N LYS A 557 -8.34 -12.70 24.51
CA LYS A 557 -8.51 -14.14 24.33
C LYS A 557 -9.27 -14.75 25.51
N ARG A 558 -10.36 -15.48 25.24
CA ARG A 558 -11.07 -16.33 26.21
C ARG A 558 -11.38 -17.67 25.55
N ASN A 559 -10.95 -18.76 26.18
CA ASN A 559 -11.11 -20.12 25.64
C ASN A 559 -10.55 -20.27 24.20
N GLY A 560 -9.45 -19.58 23.88
CA GLY A 560 -8.84 -19.56 22.55
C GLY A 560 -9.44 -18.56 21.56
N GLN A 561 -10.69 -18.12 21.74
CA GLN A 561 -11.34 -17.14 20.87
C GLN A 561 -11.04 -15.71 21.30
N TRP A 562 -10.76 -14.83 20.33
CA TRP A 562 -10.79 -13.39 20.55
C TRP A 562 -12.24 -12.91 20.72
N TYR A 563 -12.46 -12.03 21.69
CA TYR A 563 -13.70 -11.29 21.84
C TYR A 563 -13.39 -9.83 22.16
N ASP A 564 -14.25 -8.93 21.68
CA ASP A 564 -14.25 -7.54 22.08
C ASP A 564 -14.98 -7.41 23.44
N PRO A 565 -14.32 -6.98 24.53
CA PRO A 565 -14.95 -6.82 25.84
C PRO A 565 -16.02 -5.72 25.89
N ILE A 566 -16.05 -4.83 24.90
CA ILE A 566 -17.00 -3.71 24.78
C ILE A 566 -17.82 -3.76 23.48
N ALA A 567 -18.00 -4.95 22.89
CA ALA A 567 -18.85 -5.16 21.69
C ALA A 567 -20.28 -4.61 21.83
N ASN A 568 -20.78 -4.42 23.06
CA ASN A 568 -22.08 -3.83 23.37
C ASN A 568 -22.07 -2.28 23.46
N GLN A 569 -20.94 -1.64 23.20
CA GLN A 569 -20.74 -0.18 23.19
C GLN A 569 -20.11 0.25 21.84
N PRO A 570 -20.79 0.05 20.70
CA PRO A 570 -20.19 0.24 19.37
C PRO A 570 -19.70 1.67 19.10
N TRP A 571 -20.14 2.67 19.86
CA TRP A 571 -19.68 4.06 19.77
C TRP A 571 -18.29 4.33 20.37
N ARG A 572 -17.74 3.37 21.14
CA ARG A 572 -16.38 3.43 21.71
C ARG A 572 -15.33 3.25 20.62
N ARG A 573 -14.09 3.70 20.85
CA ARG A 573 -12.96 3.62 19.91
C ARG A 573 -13.09 4.45 18.62
N HIS A 574 -13.96 5.46 18.58
CA HIS A 574 -14.22 6.29 17.40
C HIS A 574 -13.74 7.73 17.59
N ALA A 575 -13.18 8.31 16.53
CA ALA A 575 -12.84 9.73 16.46
C ALA A 575 -13.24 10.31 15.10
N ILE A 576 -14.18 11.28 15.09
CA ILE A 576 -14.75 11.84 13.85
C ILE A 576 -14.82 13.36 13.95
N PHE A 577 -14.16 14.04 13.02
CA PHE A 577 -14.30 15.47 12.77
C PHE A 577 -15.21 15.73 11.57
N GLN A 578 -16.14 16.68 11.67
CA GLN A 578 -17.05 17.07 10.59
C GLN A 578 -17.12 18.60 10.43
N TYR A 579 -17.16 19.05 9.17
CA TYR A 579 -17.31 20.46 8.80
C TYR A 579 -18.47 20.63 7.81
N ASP A 580 -19.36 21.60 8.05
CA ASP A 580 -20.35 22.06 7.07
C ASP A 580 -20.26 23.59 6.88
N PRO A 581 -20.15 24.10 5.63
CA PRO A 581 -20.24 25.53 5.32
C PRO A 581 -21.59 26.21 5.68
N ASN A 582 -22.59 25.47 6.13
CA ASN A 582 -23.94 25.93 6.52
C ASN A 582 -24.40 25.39 7.88
N ALA A 583 -23.50 24.85 8.71
CA ALA A 583 -23.80 24.24 10.01
C ALA A 583 -24.71 25.08 10.93
N HIS A 584 -24.67 26.40 10.82
CA HIS A 584 -25.50 27.33 11.61
C HIS A 584 -26.45 28.14 10.72
N GLY A 585 -26.90 27.54 9.61
CA GLY A 585 -27.72 28.15 8.57
C GLY A 585 -26.92 28.60 7.34
N PRO A 586 -27.59 29.10 6.27
CA PRO A 586 -26.96 29.37 4.99
C PRO A 586 -25.73 30.30 5.06
N GLY A 587 -24.55 29.78 4.69
CA GLY A 587 -23.28 30.50 4.74
C GLY A 587 -22.66 30.66 6.13
N ASN A 588 -23.36 30.26 7.19
CA ASN A 588 -22.83 30.19 8.55
C ASN A 588 -22.19 28.81 8.75
N LYS A 589 -20.90 28.72 8.42
CA LYS A 589 -20.13 27.49 8.61
C LYS A 589 -19.93 27.16 10.09
N GLY A 590 -19.70 25.88 10.37
CA GLY A 590 -19.34 25.37 11.69
C GLY A 590 -18.64 24.02 11.60
N TRP A 591 -18.19 23.50 12.74
CA TRP A 591 -17.55 22.20 12.83
C TRP A 591 -17.90 21.50 14.14
N ARG A 592 -17.84 20.17 14.12
CA ARG A 592 -18.03 19.32 15.29
C ARG A 592 -17.00 18.19 15.31
N LEU A 593 -16.66 17.75 16.52
CA LEU A 593 -15.71 16.68 16.79
C LEU A 593 -16.34 15.72 17.79
N PHE A 594 -16.33 14.44 17.44
CA PHE A 594 -16.75 13.34 18.28
C PHE A 594 -15.51 12.53 18.69
N TYR A 595 -15.37 12.27 19.98
CA TYR A 595 -14.37 11.37 20.56
C TYR A 595 -15.11 10.39 21.48
N GLU A 596 -15.45 9.21 20.95
CA GLU A 596 -16.50 8.36 21.51
C GLU A 596 -17.79 9.17 21.78
N ASP A 597 -18.39 9.03 22.96
CA ASP A 597 -19.58 9.75 23.36
C ASP A 597 -19.34 11.21 23.82
N HIS A 598 -18.10 11.71 23.77
CA HIS A 598 -17.81 13.14 23.98
C HIS A 598 -17.94 13.94 22.68
N TYR A 599 -18.61 15.08 22.80
CA TYR A 599 -18.95 15.98 21.70
C TYR A 599 -18.35 17.37 21.94
N PHE A 600 -17.73 17.94 20.90
CA PHE A 600 -17.24 19.32 20.87
C PHE A 600 -17.67 20.01 19.57
N ASP A 601 -17.96 21.31 19.64
CA ASP A 601 -18.27 22.12 18.46
C ASP A 601 -17.71 23.56 18.54
N ASP A 602 -17.89 24.31 17.45
CA ASP A 602 -17.44 25.69 17.32
C ASP A 602 -18.25 26.73 18.12
N THR A 603 -19.41 26.34 18.67
CA THR A 603 -20.26 27.16 19.54
C THR A 603 -19.92 27.00 21.02
N ASN A 604 -19.35 25.86 21.42
CA ASN A 604 -18.87 25.63 22.77
C ASN A 604 -17.80 26.67 23.15
N PRO A 605 -17.67 27.06 24.43
CA PRO A 605 -16.54 27.85 24.88
C PRO A 605 -15.22 27.09 24.65
N PRO A 606 -14.08 27.78 24.44
CA PRO A 606 -12.79 27.12 24.35
C PRO A 606 -12.48 26.32 25.64
N PRO A 607 -11.82 25.15 25.54
CA PRO A 607 -11.45 24.33 26.70
C PRO A 607 -10.76 25.12 27.81
N GLY A 608 -11.13 24.82 29.07
CA GLY A 608 -10.46 25.39 30.24
C GLY A 608 -9.11 24.72 30.50
N PRO A 609 -8.20 25.34 31.27
CA PRO A 609 -6.89 24.76 31.58
C PRO A 609 -6.96 23.38 32.24
N GLU A 610 -8.01 23.10 33.02
CA GLU A 610 -8.23 21.80 33.66
C GLU A 610 -8.48 20.69 32.62
N SER A 611 -9.18 20.99 31.53
CA SER A 611 -9.48 20.06 30.44
C SER A 611 -8.22 19.53 29.75
N ALA A 612 -7.10 20.24 29.82
CA ALA A 612 -5.83 19.81 29.24
C ALA A 612 -5.21 18.59 29.97
N ASN A 613 -5.66 18.27 31.19
CA ASN A 613 -5.18 17.11 31.95
C ASN A 613 -6.09 15.87 31.80
N GLY A 614 -7.27 16.04 31.22
CA GLY A 614 -8.31 15.01 31.16
C GLY A 614 -9.68 15.64 31.38
N ILE A 615 -10.67 15.25 30.57
CA ILE A 615 -12.09 15.55 30.81
C ILE A 615 -12.76 14.35 31.52
N PRO A 616 -13.70 14.58 32.45
CA PRO A 616 -14.41 13.50 33.13
C PRO A 616 -15.21 12.61 32.19
N ASP A 617 -15.40 11.36 32.61
CA ASP A 617 -16.37 10.44 32.01
C ASP A 617 -17.79 11.04 32.06
N LEU A 618 -18.58 10.81 31.01
CA LEU A 618 -20.01 11.11 31.03
C LEU A 618 -20.76 10.06 31.89
N PRO A 619 -21.83 10.46 32.61
CA PRO A 619 -22.57 9.60 33.54
C PRO A 619 -23.41 8.50 32.87
#